data_AF-C0D1B5-F1
#
_entry.id   AF-C0D1B5-F1
#
_cell.length_a   1.000
_cell.length_b   1.000
_cell.length_c   1.000
_cell.angle_alpha   90.00
_cell.angle_beta   90.00
_cell.angle_gamma   90.00
#
_symmetry.space_group_name_H-M   'P 1'
#
loop_
_entity.id
_entity.type
_entity.pdbx_description
1 polymer ?
#
loop_
_entity_poly.entity_id
_entity_poly.type
_entity_poly.pdbx_seq_one_letter_code
_entity_poly.pdbx_strand_id
1 'polypeptide(L)'
;ALLPVVEQVLEKAPGARIVVNAVTPETVAELLQCRKRFRFAVWEMVQVRVDTFRAAGNYHMPCAGNPVCIALMQNPQRGEDGL
;
A
#
# COMPACT_ATOMS: atom_id res chain seq x y z
N ALA A 1 -2.71 0.10 13.44
CA ALA A 1 -1.27 0.07 13.20
C ALA A 1 -0.96 -1.04 12.22
N LEU A 2 -0.24 -0.74 11.13
CA LEU A 2 0.04 -1.66 10.02
C LEU A 2 1.03 -2.78 10.37
N LEU A 3 2.07 -2.47 11.15
CA LEU A 3 3.18 -3.38 11.45
C LEU A 3 2.74 -4.77 11.99
N PRO A 4 1.91 -4.87 13.05
CA PRO A 4 1.49 -6.19 13.57
C PRO A 4 0.65 -7.00 12.58
N VAL A 5 -0.07 -6.33 11.67
CA VAL A 5 -0.83 -7.02 10.61
C VAL A 5 0.13 -7.67 9.62
N VAL A 6 1.18 -6.94 9.22
CA VAL A 6 2.20 -7.47 8.31
C VAL A 6 2.97 -8.63 8.95
N GLU A 7 3.31 -8.53 10.24
CA GLU A 7 3.96 -9.62 11.00
C GLU A 7 3.11 -10.90 10.97
N GLN A 8 1.83 -10.80 11.33
CA GLN A 8 0.91 -11.93 11.34
C GLN A 8 0.71 -12.56 9.95
N VAL A 9 0.70 -11.75 8.88
CA VAL A 9 0.62 -12.26 7.51
C VAL A 9 1.88 -13.04 7.14
N LEU A 10 3.05 -12.49 7.43
CA LEU A 10 4.32 -13.13 7.08
C LEU A 10 4.62 -14.38 7.92
N GLU A 11 4.13 -14.44 9.16
CA GLU A 11 4.21 -15.66 9.98
C GLU A 11 3.46 -16.83 9.34
N LYS A 12 2.27 -16.57 8.76
CA LYS A 12 1.44 -17.60 8.12
C LYS A 12 1.83 -17.87 6.67
N ALA A 13 2.29 -16.84 5.97
CA ALA A 13 2.64 -16.89 4.56
C ALA A 13 3.90 -16.04 4.28
N PRO A 14 5.10 -16.60 4.49
CA PRO A 14 6.36 -15.85 4.36
C PRO A 14 6.60 -15.23 2.97
N GLY A 15 6.04 -15.86 1.92
CA GLY A 15 6.12 -15.38 0.53
C GLY A 15 4.88 -14.61 0.06
N ALA A 16 4.05 -14.12 0.99
CA ALA A 16 2.84 -13.38 0.64
C ALA A 16 3.16 -12.10 -0.14
N ARG A 17 2.33 -11.83 -1.16
CA ARG A 17 2.30 -10.56 -1.86
C ARG A 17 1.30 -9.64 -1.17
N ILE A 18 1.81 -8.64 -0.47
CA ILE A 18 0.99 -7.74 0.36
C ILE A 18 0.81 -6.42 -0.39
N VAL A 19 -0.44 -6.01 -0.59
CA VAL A 19 -0.80 -4.70 -1.14
C VAL A 19 -1.52 -3.90 -0.07
N VAL A 20 -1.06 -2.68 0.17
CA VAL A 20 -1.60 -1.80 1.20
C VAL A 20 -1.98 -0.46 0.61
N ASN A 21 -3.20 -0.02 0.90
CA ASN A 21 -3.68 1.31 0.56
C ASN A 21 -3.55 2.24 1.76
N ALA A 22 -2.97 3.42 1.55
CA ALA A 22 -2.78 4.44 2.56
C ALA A 22 -3.30 5.79 2.06
N VAL A 23 -4.16 6.44 2.86
CA VAL A 23 -4.76 7.74 2.51
C VAL A 23 -4.13 8.87 3.32
N THR A 24 -3.76 8.60 4.58
CA THR A 24 -3.23 9.61 5.49
C THR A 24 -1.70 9.53 5.58
N PRO A 25 -1.01 10.64 5.91
CA PRO A 25 0.43 10.64 6.12
C PRO A 25 0.89 9.64 7.20
N GLU A 26 0.08 9.41 8.22
CA GLU A 26 0.37 8.47 9.31
C GLU A 26 0.45 7.04 8.79
N THR A 27 -0.50 6.61 7.95
CA THR A 27 -0.45 5.26 7.34
C THR A 27 0.71 5.13 6.37
N VAL A 28 1.07 6.20 5.65
CA VAL A 28 2.27 6.22 4.80
C VAL A 28 3.54 6.08 5.65
N ALA A 29 3.61 6.73 6.81
CA ALA A 29 4.74 6.59 7.72
C ALA A 29 4.88 5.13 8.23
N GLU A 30 3.78 4.48 8.59
CA GLU A 30 3.78 3.06 8.98
C GLU A 30 4.24 2.14 7.83
N LEU A 31 3.86 2.44 6.58
CA LEU A 31 4.35 1.72 5.39
C LEU A 31 5.87 1.81 5.26
N LEU A 32 6.42 3.02 5.41
CA LEU A 32 7.85 3.24 5.36
C LEU A 32 8.59 2.54 6.52
N GLN A 33 7.96 2.41 7.69
CA GLN A 33 8.49 1.60 8.78
C GLN A 33 8.51 0.11 8.44
N CYS A 34 7.43 -0.42 7.84
CA CYS A 34 7.38 -1.80 7.37
C CYS A 34 8.49 -2.09 6.35
N ARG A 35 8.71 -1.18 5.39
CA ARG A 35 9.81 -1.27 4.43
C ARG A 35 11.17 -1.43 5.11
N LYS A 36 11.45 -0.57 6.10
CA LYS A 36 12.72 -0.58 6.85
C LYS A 36 12.87 -1.86 7.69
N ARG A 37 11.78 -2.32 8.31
CA ARG A 37 11.76 -3.45 9.23
C ARG A 37 11.94 -4.79 8.53
N PHE A 38 11.18 -5.05 7.48
CA PHE A 38 11.12 -6.37 6.83
C PHE A 38 12.05 -6.50 5.63
N ARG A 39 12.50 -5.38 5.06
CA ARG A 39 13.44 -5.35 3.93
C ARG A 39 13.00 -6.26 2.77
N PHE A 40 11.73 -6.12 2.37
CA PHE A 40 11.14 -6.89 1.27
C PHE A 40 12.01 -6.85 0.01
N ALA A 41 12.15 -8.00 -0.65
CA ALA A 41 12.88 -8.10 -1.92
C ALA A 41 12.20 -7.30 -3.03
N VAL A 42 10.86 -7.30 -3.04
CA VAL A 42 10.04 -6.49 -3.94
C VAL A 42 9.37 -5.39 -3.12
N TRP A 43 9.59 -4.15 -3.54
CA TRP A 43 8.92 -2.96 -3.02
C TRP A 43 8.52 -2.06 -4.18
N GLU A 44 7.22 -1.75 -4.27
CA GLU A 44 6.71 -0.75 -5.20
C GLU A 44 5.72 0.15 -4.47
N MET A 45 5.69 1.42 -4.82
CA MET A 45 4.77 2.39 -4.24
C MET A 45 4.32 3.35 -5.33
N VAL A 46 3.01 3.40 -5.55
CA VAL A 46 2.37 4.28 -6.52
C VAL A 46 1.32 5.13 -5.82
N GLN A 47 0.99 6.27 -6.41
CA GLN A 47 -0.07 7.13 -5.91
C GLN A 47 -1.12 7.33 -7.00
N VAL A 48 -2.39 7.23 -6.62
CA VAL A 48 -3.53 7.48 -7.50
C VAL A 48 -4.40 8.57 -6.88
N ARG A 49 -4.78 9.56 -7.69
CA ARG A 49 -5.81 10.54 -7.35
C ARG A 49 -7.04 10.26 -8.20
N VAL A 50 -8.18 10.09 -7.55
CA VAL A 50 -9.48 9.95 -8.20
C VAL A 50 -10.40 11.01 -7.61
N ASP A 51 -10.85 11.94 -8.44
CA ASP A 51 -11.77 13.00 -8.05
C ASP A 51 -13.16 12.67 -8.61
N THR A 52 -14.18 12.80 -7.77
CA THR A 52 -15.57 12.65 -8.21
C THR A 52 -16.12 14.02 -8.61
N PHE A 53 -17.22 14.05 -9.35
CA PHE A 53 -17.89 15.30 -9.70
C PHE A 53 -19.33 15.27 -9.21
N ARG A 54 -19.81 16.41 -8.71
CA ARG A 54 -21.22 16.62 -8.38
C ARG A 54 -21.82 17.72 -9.24
N ALA A 55 -23.11 17.63 -9.56
CA ALA A 55 -23.81 18.72 -10.24
C ALA A 55 -23.88 19.95 -9.33
N ALA A 56 -23.53 21.11 -9.89
CA ALA A 56 -23.62 22.41 -9.23
C ALA A 56 -24.22 23.42 -10.22
N GLY A 57 -25.55 23.40 -10.33
CA GLY A 57 -26.26 24.14 -11.39
C GLY A 57 -25.87 23.61 -12.77
N ASN A 58 -25.35 24.48 -13.64
CA ASN A 58 -25.02 24.16 -15.03
C ASN A 58 -23.58 23.62 -15.23
N TYR A 59 -22.87 23.28 -14.16
CA TYR A 59 -21.51 22.73 -14.25
C TYR A 59 -21.28 21.56 -13.29
N HIS A 60 -20.22 20.80 -13.56
CA HIS A 60 -19.74 19.73 -12.71
C HIS A 60 -18.68 20.27 -11.75
N MET A 61 -18.98 20.25 -10.45
CA MET A 61 -18.05 20.67 -9.40
C MET A 61 -17.17 19.48 -8.99
N PRO A 62 -15.84 19.60 -9.06
CA PRO A 62 -14.94 18.57 -8.56
C PRO A 62 -15.08 18.42 -7.04
N CYS A 63 -15.17 17.18 -6.58
CA CYS A 63 -15.08 16.77 -5.19
C CYS A 63 -13.69 16.17 -4.98
N ALA A 64 -12.73 17.04 -4.68
CA ALA A 64 -11.33 16.67 -4.50
C ALA A 64 -11.14 15.78 -3.26
N GLY A 65 -10.51 14.63 -3.46
CA GLY A 65 -10.17 13.69 -2.39
C GLY A 65 -8.69 13.69 -2.03
N ASN A 66 -8.36 13.11 -0.88
CA ASN A 66 -6.97 12.78 -0.57
C ASN A 66 -6.48 11.70 -1.54
N PRO A 67 -5.27 11.83 -2.12
CA PRO A 67 -4.74 10.80 -2.99
C PRO A 67 -4.49 9.50 -2.19
N VAL A 68 -4.74 8.35 -2.84
CA VAL A 68 -4.49 7.04 -2.26
C VAL A 68 -3.11 6.57 -2.69
N CYS A 69 -2.25 6.32 -1.72
CA CYS A 69 -1.00 5.60 -1.92
C CYS A 69 -1.27 4.09 -1.92
N ILE A 70 -0.72 3.37 -2.88
CA ILE A 70 -0.79 1.92 -2.98
C ILE A 70 0.64 1.39 -2.94
N ALA A 71 0.95 0.56 -1.95
CA ALA A 71 2.27 -0.04 -1.78
C ALA A 71 2.21 -1.56 -1.86
N LEU A 72 3.12 -2.13 -2.64
CA LEU A 72 3.34 -3.55 -2.81
C LEU A 72 4.61 -3.97 -2.06
N MET A 73 4.51 -5.06 -1.31
CA MET A 73 5.57 -5.65 -0.51
C MET A 73 5.58 -7.17 -0.68
N GLN A 74 6.71 -7.76 -1.05
CA GLN A 74 6.81 -9.22 -1.20
C GLN A 74 8.25 -9.71 -0.98
N ASN A 75 8.39 -10.83 -0.26
CA ASN A 75 9.61 -11.64 -0.25
C ASN A 75 9.54 -12.73 -1.33
N PRO A 76 10.67 -13.22 -1.85
CA PRO A 76 10.69 -14.31 -2.82
C PRO A 76 9.94 -15.52 -2.25
N GLN A 77 9.25 -16.27 -3.11
CA GLN A 77 8.64 -17.51 -2.66
C GLN A 77 9.75 -18.48 -2.29
N ARG A 78 9.62 -19.14 -1.14
CA ARG A 78 10.58 -20.14 -0.65
C ARG A 78 10.54 -21.35 -1.60
N GLY A 79 11.28 -21.26 -2.69
CA GLY A 79 11.20 -22.15 -3.86
C GLY A 79 11.90 -21.61 -5.11
N GLU A 80 12.17 -20.30 -5.18
CA GLU A 80 12.93 -19.68 -6.29
C GLU A 80 14.44 -19.53 -6.02
N ASP A 81 14.93 -19.90 -4.83
CA ASP A 81 16.36 -19.92 -4.48
C ASP A 81 17.08 -21.22 -4.93
N GLY A 82 16.69 -21.78 -6.09
CA GLY A 82 17.05 -23.14 -6.48
C GLY A 82 17.31 -23.38 -7.98
N LEU A 83 17.68 -22.35 -8.74
CA LEU A 83 18.23 -22.54 -10.09
C LEU A 83 19.67 -22.04 -10.17
#